data_AF-A0A6H5JIK6-F1
#
_entry.id   AF-A0A6H5JIK6-F1
#
_cell.length_a   1.000
_cell.length_b   1.000
_cell.length_c   1.000
_cell.angle_alpha   90.00
_cell.angle_beta   90.00
_cell.angle_gamma   90.00
#
_symmetry.space_group_name_H-M   'P 1'
#
loop_
_entity.id
_entity.type
_entity.pdbx_description
1 polymer ?
#
loop_
_entity_poly.entity_id
_entity_poly.type
_entity_poly.pdbx_seq_one_letter_code
_entity_poly.pdbx_strand_id
1 'polypeptide(L)'
;MDSTPESTMATLDDDGIQLVTEEQAARSVLVQGLPILDRQRTECSLVEVFSVYGRVSRLLLQTIRLSQTQRALVVFAESAGATAALQQNDRDILGASCSV
;
A
#
# COMPACT_ATOMS: atom_id res chain seq x y z
N MET A 1 -41.03 12.50 0.55
CA MET A 1 -39.84 12.68 1.39
C MET A 1 -39.82 11.51 2.36
N ASP A 2 -39.03 10.48 2.08
CA ASP A 2 -38.40 9.64 3.11
C ASP A 2 -37.22 8.92 2.45
N SER A 3 -36.05 9.09 3.04
CA SER A 3 -34.75 8.72 2.50
C SER A 3 -34.27 7.45 3.18
N THR A 4 -33.99 6.39 2.42
CA THR A 4 -33.13 5.30 2.87
C THR A 4 -32.14 4.97 1.75
N PRO A 5 -30.87 5.43 1.82
CA PRO A 5 -29.82 4.81 1.04
C PRO A 5 -29.51 3.45 1.68
N GLU A 6 -29.83 2.41 0.94
CA GLU A 6 -29.51 1.02 1.23
C GLU A 6 -28.02 0.89 1.53
N SER A 7 -27.70 0.38 2.72
CA SER A 7 -26.33 0.10 3.17
C SER A 7 -25.60 -0.77 2.16
N THR A 8 -24.54 -0.22 1.55
CA THR A 8 -23.55 -0.99 0.79
C THR A 8 -22.88 -2.00 1.72
N MET A 9 -23.39 -3.24 1.76
CA MET A 9 -22.71 -4.36 2.40
C MET A 9 -21.46 -4.69 1.58
N ALA A 10 -20.28 -4.55 2.18
CA ALA A 10 -19.04 -5.03 1.61
C ALA A 10 -19.08 -6.57 1.55
N THR A 11 -19.27 -7.12 0.36
CA THR A 11 -19.11 -8.54 0.09
C THR A 11 -17.64 -8.92 0.31
N LEU A 12 -17.40 -9.81 1.28
CA LEU A 12 -16.13 -10.48 1.47
C LEU A 12 -16.04 -11.59 0.43
N ASP A 13 -15.39 -11.30 -0.70
CA ASP A 13 -15.12 -12.30 -1.75
C ASP A 13 -13.99 -13.25 -1.30
N ASP A 14 -14.26 -14.55 -1.49
CA ASP A 14 -13.45 -15.74 -1.20
C ASP A 14 -12.30 -15.90 -2.23
N ASP A 15 -11.53 -14.84 -2.43
CA ASP A 15 -10.25 -14.87 -3.13
C ASP A 15 -9.35 -13.95 -2.30
N GLY A 16 -8.13 -14.36 -1.96
CA GLY A 16 -7.23 -13.68 -1.00
C GLY A 16 -6.81 -12.24 -1.36
N ILE A 17 -7.56 -11.56 -2.21
CA ILE A 17 -7.57 -10.12 -2.47
C ILE A 17 -8.15 -9.43 -1.24
N GLN A 18 -7.29 -9.10 -0.29
CA GLN A 18 -7.64 -8.16 0.78
C GLN A 18 -8.02 -6.82 0.15
N LEU A 19 -9.32 -6.61 -0.01
CA LEU A 19 -9.90 -5.34 -0.43
C LEU A 19 -9.45 -4.26 0.55
N VAL A 20 -8.69 -3.31 0.03
CA VAL A 20 -8.29 -2.12 0.77
C VAL A 20 -9.51 -1.21 0.77
N THR A 21 -10.06 -0.94 1.95
CA THR A 21 -11.18 0.00 2.07
C THR A 21 -10.73 1.41 1.70
N GLU A 22 -11.65 2.29 1.32
CA GLU A 22 -11.35 3.69 0.96
C GLU A 22 -10.59 4.43 2.08
N GLU A 23 -10.94 4.14 3.33
CA GLU A 23 -10.25 4.65 4.52
C GLU A 23 -8.82 4.09 4.67
N GLN A 24 -8.59 2.85 4.22
CA GLN A 24 -7.24 2.29 4.11
C GLN A 24 -6.45 2.88 2.95
N ALA A 25 -7.10 3.22 1.84
CA ALA A 25 -6.45 3.88 0.71
C ALA A 25 -5.84 5.22 1.13
N ALA A 26 -6.56 6.03 1.91
CA ALA A 26 -6.10 7.33 2.42
C ALA A 26 -4.89 7.26 3.37
N ARG A 27 -4.61 6.09 3.95
CA ARG A 27 -3.43 5.81 4.80
C ARG A 27 -2.48 4.81 4.16
N SER A 28 -2.57 4.62 2.85
CA SER A 28 -1.72 3.72 2.10
C SER A 28 -0.81 4.47 1.14
N VAL A 29 0.33 3.87 0.84
CA VAL A 29 1.28 4.36 -0.14
C VAL A 29 1.58 3.24 -1.12
N LEU A 30 1.42 3.53 -2.41
CA LEU A 30 1.74 2.60 -3.47
C LEU A 30 3.17 2.84 -3.95
N VAL A 31 3.98 1.78 -3.87
CA VAL A 31 5.37 1.75 -4.31
C VAL A 31 5.43 0.91 -5.59
N GLN A 32 5.84 1.51 -6.70
CA GLN A 32 5.86 0.87 -8.02
C GLN A 32 7.28 0.83 -8.60
N GLY A 33 7.59 -0.22 -9.36
CA GLY A 33 8.91 -0.35 -10.00
C GLY A 33 9.95 -1.03 -9.14
N LEU A 34 9.53 -1.75 -8.09
CA LEU A 34 10.44 -2.55 -7.29
C LEU A 34 11.00 -3.70 -8.15
N PRO A 35 12.30 -4.03 -8.06
CA PRO A 35 12.86 -5.19 -8.74
C PRO A 35 12.23 -6.48 -8.18
N ILE A 36 12.08 -7.51 -9.03
CA ILE A 36 11.68 -8.83 -8.54
C ILE A 36 12.81 -9.43 -7.71
N LEU A 37 12.64 -9.35 -6.40
CA LEU A 37 13.48 -9.98 -5.40
C LEU A 37 12.67 -10.97 -4.57
N ASP A 38 13.38 -11.63 -3.65
CA ASP A 38 12.74 -12.46 -2.63
C ASP A 38 11.72 -11.63 -1.85
N ARG A 39 10.48 -12.14 -1.79
CA ARG A 39 9.35 -11.45 -1.17
C ARG A 39 9.67 -11.03 0.26
N GLN A 40 10.25 -11.92 1.06
CA GLN A 40 10.52 -11.63 2.48
C GLN A 40 11.56 -10.52 2.64
N ARG A 41 12.58 -10.48 1.77
CA ARG A 41 13.53 -9.36 1.75
C ARG A 41 12.86 -8.05 1.37
N THR A 42 12.07 -8.04 0.29
CA THR A 42 11.38 -6.83 -0.16
C THR A 42 10.45 -6.30 0.92
N GLU A 43 9.64 -7.16 1.54
CA GLU A 43 8.74 -6.78 2.63
C GLU A 43 9.52 -6.22 3.83
N CYS A 44 10.64 -6.85 4.22
CA CYS A 44 11.47 -6.37 5.32
C CYS A 44 12.10 -5.01 5.02
N SER A 45 12.65 -4.82 3.82
CA SER A 45 13.25 -3.55 3.40
C SER A 45 12.21 -2.43 3.32
N LEU A 46 11.02 -2.71 2.79
CA LEU A 46 9.93 -1.74 2.76
C LEU A 46 9.51 -1.35 4.18
N VAL A 47 9.29 -2.32 5.08
CA VAL A 47 8.95 -2.01 6.46
C VAL A 47 10.03 -1.17 7.12
N GLU A 48 11.31 -1.50 6.95
CA GLU A 48 12.43 -0.74 7.51
C GLU A 48 12.45 0.72 7.00
N VAL A 49 12.31 0.92 5.69
CA VAL A 49 12.27 2.25 5.07
C VAL A 49 11.06 3.04 5.53
N PHE A 50 9.87 2.44 5.52
CA PHE A 50 8.63 3.14 5.82
C PHE A 50 8.37 3.32 7.33
N SER A 51 9.00 2.52 8.19
CA SER A 51 8.87 2.64 9.65
C SER A 51 9.39 3.97 10.19
N VAL A 52 10.25 4.67 9.45
CA VAL A 52 10.73 6.02 9.77
C VAL A 52 9.60 7.06 9.68
N TYR A 53 8.63 6.86 8.78
CA TYR A 53 7.52 7.79 8.57
C TYR A 53 6.32 7.48 9.47
N GLY A 54 6.14 6.22 9.86
CA GLY A 54 5.10 5.82 10.77
C GLY A 54 5.00 4.31 10.93
N ARG A 55 4.19 3.87 11.90
CA ARG A 55 3.97 2.43 12.11
C ARG A 55 3.26 1.82 10.90
N VAL A 56 3.90 0.87 10.25
CA VAL A 56 3.28 0.07 9.20
C VAL A 56 2.30 -0.92 9.84
N SER A 57 1.03 -0.85 9.43
CA SER A 57 -0.04 -1.74 9.88
C SER A 57 -0.17 -2.95 8.97
N ARG A 58 -0.02 -2.74 7.66
CA ARG A 58 -0.12 -3.79 6.65
C ARG A 58 0.82 -3.52 5.50
N LEU A 59 1.25 -4.60 4.84
CA LEU A 59 2.02 -4.53 3.61
C LEU A 59 1.50 -5.60 2.64
N LEU A 60 1.20 -5.18 1.42
CA LEU A 60 0.76 -6.06 0.35
C LEU A 60 1.76 -5.99 -0.81
N LEU A 61 2.54 -7.04 -1.00
CA LEU A 61 3.45 -7.16 -2.15
C LEU A 61 2.78 -7.93 -3.29
N GLN A 62 2.78 -7.33 -4.48
CA GLN A 62 2.27 -7.96 -5.70
C GLN A 62 3.34 -7.96 -6.78
N THR A 63 3.60 -9.12 -7.36
CA THR A 63 4.53 -9.26 -8.48
C THR A 63 3.79 -9.10 -9.81
N ILE A 64 4.26 -8.18 -10.65
CA ILE A 64 3.75 -7.93 -11.99
C ILE A 64 4.59 -8.75 -12.97
N ARG A 65 4.09 -9.94 -13.34
CA ARG A 65 4.79 -10.89 -14.23
C ARG A 65 5.11 -10.29 -15.60
N LEU A 66 4.23 -9.43 -16.13
CA LEU A 66 4.35 -8.82 -17.46
C LEU A 66 5.54 -7.87 -17.57
N SER A 67 5.75 -7.05 -16.54
CA SER A 67 6.80 -6.02 -16.53
C SER A 67 8.06 -6.48 -15.79
N GLN A 68 8.08 -7.71 -15.28
CA GLN A 68 9.13 -8.23 -14.41
C GLN A 68 9.47 -7.29 -13.23
N THR A 69 8.45 -6.66 -12.66
CA THR A 69 8.56 -5.75 -11.51
C THR A 69 7.64 -6.18 -10.37
N GLN A 70 7.84 -5.60 -9.20
CA GLN A 70 6.95 -5.72 -8.05
C GLN A 70 6.33 -4.35 -7.75
N ARG A 71 5.13 -4.40 -7.18
CA ARG A 71 4.50 -3.25 -6.54
C ARG A 71 4.15 -3.62 -5.12
N ALA A 72 4.28 -2.67 -4.21
CA ALA A 72 3.92 -2.85 -2.82
C ALA A 72 2.94 -1.77 -2.39
N LEU A 73 1.91 -2.17 -1.67
CA LEU A 73 1.04 -1.24 -0.96
C LEU A 73 1.39 -1.28 0.52
N VAL A 74 1.86 -0.15 1.04
CA VAL A 74 2.21 0.00 2.45
C VAL A 74 1.08 0.76 3.13
N VAL A 75 0.40 0.10 4.05
CA VAL A 75 -0.72 0.68 4.82
C VAL A 75 -0.21 1.07 6.19
N PHE A 76 -0.25 2.36 6.51
CA PHE A 76 0.14 2.87 7.80
C PHE A 76 -0.98 2.71 8.83
N ALA A 77 -0.62 2.65 10.11
CA ALA A 77 -1.59 2.72 11.20
C ALA A 77 -2.32 4.06 11.19
N GLU A 78 -1.59 5.14 10.88
CA GLU A 78 -2.06 6.53 10.88
C GLU A 78 -1.82 7.20 9.52
N SER A 79 -2.76 8.04 9.09
CA SER A 79 -2.67 8.79 7.82
C SER A 79 -1.49 9.78 7.77
N ALA A 80 -0.99 10.21 8.93
CA ALA A 80 0.21 11.03 9.04
C ALA A 80 1.45 10.32 8.45
N GLY A 81 1.58 9.01 8.64
CA GLY A 81 2.70 8.23 8.11
C GLY A 81 2.66 8.12 6.58
N ALA A 82 1.47 7.92 6.02
CA ALA A 82 1.29 7.92 4.57
C ALA A 82 1.60 9.30 3.96
N THR A 83 1.12 10.37 4.61
CA THR A 83 1.42 11.75 4.18
C THR A 83 2.91 12.06 4.25
N ALA A 84 3.60 11.68 5.33
CA ALA A 84 5.03 11.90 5.49
C ALA A 84 5.86 11.12 4.46
N ALA A 85 5.48 9.88 4.18
CA ALA A 85 6.09 9.07 3.13
C ALA A 85 5.87 9.67 1.73
N LEU A 86 4.67 10.17 1.45
CA LEU A 86 4.34 10.84 0.18
C LEU A 86 5.04 12.20 0.04
N GLN A 87 5.27 12.95 1.13
CA GLN A 87 6.03 14.20 1.07
C GLN A 87 7.52 13.98 0.78
N GLN A 88 8.02 12.77 1.01
CA GLN A 88 9.39 12.36 0.72
C GLN A 88 9.54 11.67 -0.66
N ASN A 89 8.51 11.76 -1.54
CA ASN A 89 8.46 11.15 -2.87
C ASN A 89 9.68 11.43 -3.79
N ASP A 90 10.50 12.42 -3.46
CA ASP A 90 11.72 12.76 -4.20
C ASP A 90 12.93 11.90 -3.81
N ARG A 91 12.86 11.12 -2.73
CA ARG A 91 13.89 10.14 -2.38
C ARG A 91 13.54 8.82 -3.00
N ASP A 92 14.08 8.59 -4.19
CA ASP A 92 14.30 7.30 -4.86
C ASP A 92 14.34 6.11 -3.86
N ILE A 93 13.18 5.54 -3.53
CA ILE A 93 13.11 4.38 -2.64
C ILE A 93 13.44 3.18 -3.51
N LEU A 94 14.71 2.79 -3.55
CA LEU A 94 15.18 1.62 -4.29
C LEU A 94 14.93 1.69 -5.83
N GLY A 95 14.92 2.88 -6.44
CA GLY A 95 14.57 3.06 -7.86
C GLY A 95 13.07 3.05 -8.16
N ALA A 96 12.22 3.03 -7.13
CA ALA A 96 10.77 2.92 -7.26
C ALA A 96 10.08 4.29 -7.18
N SER A 97 9.06 4.50 -8.02
CA SER A 97 8.19 5.68 -7.99
C SER A 97 7.06 5.46 -6.98
N CYS A 98 6.80 6.44 -6.12
CA CYS A 98 5.72 6.37 -5.14
C CYS A 98 4.52 7.19 -5.62
N SER A 99 3.31 6.64 -5.52
CA SER A 99 2.08 7.37 -5.88
C SER A 99 0.96 7.04 -4.90
N VAL A 100 -0.02 7.94 -4.80
CA VAL A 100 -1.25 7.75 -4.02
C VAL A 100 -2.37 7.23 -4.91
#